data_AF-A0A2P4YCH7-F1
#
_entry.id   AF-A0A2P4YCH7-F1
#
_cell.length_a   1.000
_cell.length_b   1.000
_cell.length_c   1.000
_cell.angle_alpha   90.00
_cell.angle_beta   90.00
_cell.angle_gamma   90.00
#
_symmetry.space_group_name_H-M   'P 1'
#
loop_
_entity.id
_entity.type
_entity.pdbx_description
1 polymer ?
#
loop_
_entity_poly.entity_id
_entity_poly.type
_entity_poly.pdbx_seq_one_letter_code
_entity_poly.pdbx_strand_id
1 'polypeptide(L)'
;MNDAKYSVTEGAVFHCETKQVPYPFQRAIPCERISDREKASYRKINLLSWPARGPHALSADTAWELVHRPNKTSIEFYLKTRAEQGYNVVQTVAVSKLNGTTRSNFYGDLPFNNSDPTKPNEAYFELVDWTVDLAASYGNLIALVSTWGMYVNGGWHSTERIFNESN
;
A
#
# COMPACT_ATOMS: atom_id res chain seq x y z
N MET A 1 -26.81 38.50 -21.30
CA MET A 1 -26.84 39.96 -21.06
C MET A 1 -27.09 40.13 -19.58
N ASN A 2 -26.19 40.60 -18.72
CA ASN A 2 -24.94 41.36 -18.89
C ASN A 2 -23.97 41.01 -17.75
N ASP A 3 -22.70 41.05 -18.12
CA ASP A 3 -21.45 41.29 -17.39
C ASP A 3 -21.48 41.65 -15.89
N ALA A 4 -20.60 40.97 -15.15
CA ALA A 4 -19.86 41.58 -14.05
C ALA A 4 -18.38 41.15 -14.14
N LYS A 5 -17.50 42.15 -14.25
CA LYS A 5 -16.02 42.04 -14.25
C LYS A 5 -15.45 42.18 -12.82
N TYR A 6 -14.20 41.73 -12.66
CA TYR A 6 -13.22 41.99 -11.57
C TYR A 6 -13.43 41.18 -10.27
N SER A 7 -12.43 40.69 -9.54
CA SER A 7 -10.97 40.90 -9.50
C SER A 7 -10.30 39.69 -8.82
N VAL A 8 -9.01 39.46 -9.09
CA VAL A 8 -8.19 38.49 -8.37
C VAL A 8 -7.64 39.18 -7.12
N THR A 9 -8.09 38.75 -5.94
CA THR A 9 -7.41 39.02 -4.67
C THR A 9 -7.40 37.74 -3.84
N GLU A 10 -6.24 37.47 -3.24
CA GLU A 10 -5.87 36.32 -2.45
C GLU A 10 -6.94 35.90 -1.42
N GLY A 11 -7.15 34.59 -1.30
CA GLY A 11 -7.99 33.99 -0.26
C GLY A 11 -8.84 32.85 -0.79
N ALA A 12 -8.28 31.65 -0.83
CA ALA A 12 -9.02 30.46 -1.25
C ALA A 12 -10.17 30.16 -0.28
N VAL A 13 -11.39 30.52 -0.66
CA VAL A 13 -12.63 29.98 -0.09
C VAL A 13 -12.93 28.68 -0.82
N PHE A 14 -12.66 27.54 -0.20
CA PHE A 14 -13.16 26.26 -0.70
C PHE A 14 -14.54 25.99 -0.09
N HIS A 15 -15.56 26.16 -0.91
CA HIS A 15 -16.94 25.76 -0.65
C HIS A 15 -17.01 24.22 -0.77
N CYS A 16 -17.25 23.52 0.34
CA CYS A 16 -17.42 22.06 0.35
C CYS A 16 -18.93 21.76 0.44
N GLU A 17 -19.57 21.53 -0.72
CA GLU A 17 -20.89 20.90 -0.74
C GLU A 17 -20.75 19.43 -0.37
N THR A 18 -21.23 19.06 0.81
CA THR A 18 -21.38 17.66 1.22
C THR A 18 -22.51 17.02 0.42
N LYS A 19 -22.18 16.25 -0.64
CA LYS A 19 -23.15 15.28 -1.18
C LYS A 19 -23.32 14.17 -0.15
N GLN A 20 -24.50 14.14 0.47
CA GLN A 20 -24.94 13.07 1.37
C GLN A 20 -24.93 11.73 0.64
N VAL A 21 -24.20 10.75 1.17
CA VAL A 21 -24.29 9.33 0.80
C VAL A 21 -24.87 8.59 2.02
N PRO A 22 -25.93 7.78 1.90
CA PRO A 22 -26.65 7.26 3.05
C PRO A 22 -26.02 5.97 3.59
N TYR A 23 -25.24 6.04 4.67
CA TYR A 23 -24.97 4.92 5.59
C TYR A 23 -24.81 5.41 7.04
N PRO A 24 -25.20 4.62 8.05
CA PRO A 24 -25.58 5.16 9.35
C PRO A 24 -24.40 5.22 10.33
N PHE A 25 -23.31 5.94 10.02
CA PHE A 25 -22.28 6.24 11.03
C PHE A 25 -21.39 7.42 10.61
N GLN A 26 -21.92 8.63 10.63
CA GLN A 26 -21.09 9.84 10.55
C GLN A 26 -21.49 10.82 11.67
N ARG A 27 -20.63 10.94 12.68
CA ARG A 27 -20.47 12.22 13.37
C ARG A 27 -19.57 13.08 12.49
N ALA A 28 -20.04 14.28 12.16
CA ALA A 28 -19.25 15.29 11.47
C ALA A 28 -17.96 15.58 12.24
N ILE A 29 -16.80 15.47 11.58
CA ILE A 29 -15.51 15.89 12.12
C ILE A 29 -15.26 17.32 11.61
N PRO A 30 -14.89 18.29 12.47
CA PRO A 30 -14.55 19.63 12.01
C PRO A 30 -13.25 19.60 11.20
N CYS A 31 -13.20 20.33 10.08
CA CYS A 31 -11.96 20.57 9.34
C CYS A 31 -11.00 21.40 10.20
N GLU A 32 -10.06 20.75 10.89
CA GLU A 32 -8.87 21.42 11.42
C GLU A 32 -7.70 21.36 10.44
N ARG A 33 -7.01 22.49 10.34
CA ARG A 33 -5.96 22.80 9.37
C ARG A 33 -4.65 22.13 9.80
N ILE A 34 -4.23 21.08 9.11
CA ILE A 34 -2.90 20.48 9.27
C ILE A 34 -1.85 21.55 8.91
N SER A 35 -0.93 21.83 9.82
CA SER A 35 0.10 22.86 9.63
C SER A 35 1.16 22.40 8.61
N ASP A 36 1.73 23.33 7.85
CA ASP A 36 2.68 23.01 6.77
C ASP A 36 3.98 22.33 7.25
N ARG A 37 4.25 22.34 8.56
CA ARG A 37 5.41 21.70 9.17
C ARG A 37 5.31 20.17 9.22
N GLU A 38 4.09 19.62 9.22
CA GLU A 38 3.85 18.16 9.20
C GLU A 38 3.92 17.57 7.78
N LYS A 39 3.79 18.40 6.74
CA LYS A 39 3.82 17.97 5.33
C LYS A 39 5.22 17.57 4.84
N ALA A 40 6.29 18.01 5.51
CA ALA A 40 7.66 17.89 4.98
C ALA A 40 8.36 16.55 5.26
N SER A 41 7.81 15.67 6.11
CA SER A 41 8.51 14.43 6.51
C SER A 41 7.90 13.12 5.97
N TYR A 42 6.77 13.17 5.26
CA TYR A 42 6.09 11.98 4.74
C TYR A 42 6.29 11.88 3.21
N ARG A 43 7.48 11.44 2.79
CA ARG A 43 7.65 10.92 1.43
C ARG A 43 7.09 9.50 1.39
N LYS A 44 5.94 9.34 0.70
CA LYS A 44 5.37 8.11 0.14
C LYS A 44 5.69 6.81 0.91
N ILE A 45 5.14 6.69 2.10
CA ILE A 45 4.67 5.40 2.62
C ILE A 45 3.25 5.69 3.03
N ASN A 46 2.27 5.05 2.38
CA ASN A 46 0.85 5.19 2.67
C ASN A 46 0.55 4.68 4.08
N LEU A 47 0.95 5.42 5.11
CA LEU A 47 0.28 5.42 6.39
C LEU A 47 -1.05 6.09 6.12
N LEU A 48 -2.08 5.28 5.83
CA LEU A 48 -3.45 5.73 5.79
C LEU A 48 -3.70 6.43 7.13
N SER A 49 -3.68 7.77 7.13
CA SER A 49 -4.03 8.54 8.31
C SER A 49 -5.49 8.26 8.55
N TRP A 50 -5.79 7.34 9.47
CA TRP A 50 -7.19 7.06 9.79
C TRP A 50 -7.79 8.38 10.28
N PRO A 51 -8.91 8.85 9.71
CA PRO A 51 -9.45 10.18 10.01
C PRO A 51 -9.89 10.36 11.48
N ALA A 52 -9.80 9.33 12.32
CA ALA A 52 -10.09 9.39 13.74
C ALA A 52 -8.86 9.04 14.59
N ARG A 53 -8.40 10.01 15.39
CA ARG A 53 -7.50 9.79 16.54
C ARG A 53 -8.25 8.93 17.57
N GLY A 54 -8.15 7.62 17.45
CA GLY A 54 -8.81 6.66 18.33
C GLY A 54 -8.18 5.27 18.20
N PRO A 55 -8.43 4.36 19.16
CA PRO A 55 -7.91 3.00 19.09
C PRO A 55 -8.53 2.24 17.91
N HIS A 56 -7.67 1.62 17.09
CA HIS A 56 -8.07 0.79 15.96
C HIS A 56 -7.75 -0.66 16.26
N ALA A 57 -8.77 -1.52 16.23
CA ALA A 57 -8.56 -2.96 16.33
C ALA A 57 -7.99 -3.47 14.99
N LEU A 58 -6.78 -4.03 15.02
CA LEU A 58 -6.15 -4.60 13.83
C LEU A 58 -6.58 -6.06 13.70
N SER A 59 -7.30 -6.35 12.61
CA SER A 59 -7.67 -7.71 12.20
C SER A 59 -6.90 -8.03 10.92
N ALA A 60 -5.85 -8.84 11.07
CA ALA A 60 -4.92 -9.15 10.00
C ALA A 60 -5.20 -10.53 9.38
N ASP A 61 -5.16 -10.61 8.06
CA ASP A 61 -5.03 -11.87 7.33
C ASP A 61 -3.62 -12.02 6.77
N THR A 62 -3.21 -13.26 6.47
CA THR A 62 -1.84 -13.57 6.03
C THR A 62 -1.85 -14.15 4.61
N ALA A 63 -1.31 -13.40 3.66
CA ALA A 63 -1.09 -13.82 2.27
C ALA A 63 0.34 -13.53 1.83
N TRP A 64 1.29 -14.35 2.30
CA TRP A 64 2.72 -14.15 2.04
C TRP A 64 3.05 -13.98 0.56
N GLU A 65 2.50 -14.83 -0.31
CA GLU A 65 2.86 -14.89 -1.72
C GLU A 65 1.90 -14.09 -2.62
N LEU A 66 1.16 -13.11 -2.08
CA LEU A 66 0.10 -12.37 -2.77
C LEU A 66 0.59 -11.66 -4.03
N VAL A 67 1.81 -11.14 -4.02
CA VAL A 67 2.41 -10.44 -5.17
C VAL A 67 3.21 -11.35 -6.10
N HIS A 68 3.32 -12.64 -5.77
CA HIS A 68 4.23 -13.57 -6.44
C HIS A 68 3.50 -14.71 -7.16
N ARG A 69 2.44 -15.28 -6.57
CA ARG A 69 1.74 -16.44 -7.14
C ARG A 69 0.51 -16.09 -7.98
N PRO A 70 -0.44 -15.28 -7.50
CA PRO A 70 -1.70 -15.05 -8.19
C PRO A 70 -1.59 -14.00 -9.31
N ASN A 71 -2.60 -13.98 -10.18
CA ASN A 71 -2.80 -12.88 -11.13
C ASN A 71 -3.60 -11.73 -10.49
N LYS A 72 -3.66 -10.58 -11.17
CA LYS A 72 -4.38 -9.38 -10.71
C LYS A 72 -5.84 -9.65 -10.32
N THR A 73 -6.57 -10.45 -11.10
CA THR A 73 -7.98 -10.77 -10.80
C THR A 73 -8.14 -11.56 -9.50
N SER A 74 -7.24 -12.51 -9.23
CA SER A 74 -7.23 -13.26 -7.98
C SER A 74 -6.81 -12.39 -6.79
N ILE A 75 -5.89 -11.44 -6.98
CA ILE A 75 -5.50 -10.47 -5.95
C ILE A 75 -6.70 -9.58 -5.59
N GLU A 76 -7.39 -9.05 -6.60
CA GLU A 76 -8.60 -8.23 -6.41
C GLU A 76 -9.68 -8.98 -5.65
N PHE A 77 -9.99 -10.20 -6.10
CA PHE A 77 -10.98 -11.06 -5.45
C PHE A 77 -10.62 -11.31 -3.98
N TYR A 78 -9.36 -11.61 -3.68
CA TYR A 78 -8.88 -11.84 -2.32
C TYR A 78 -9.04 -10.58 -1.45
N LEU A 79 -8.51 -9.43 -1.88
CA LEU A 79 -8.55 -8.18 -1.11
C LEU A 79 -9.99 -7.74 -0.84
N LYS A 80 -10.84 -7.78 -1.86
CA LYS A 80 -12.27 -7.46 -1.73
C LYS A 80 -12.95 -8.39 -0.71
N THR A 81 -12.74 -9.69 -0.84
CA THR A 81 -13.33 -10.68 0.08
C THR A 81 -12.87 -10.45 1.52
N ARG A 82 -11.61 -10.08 1.74
CA ARG A 82 -11.08 -9.78 3.09
C ARG A 82 -11.65 -8.51 3.68
N ALA A 83 -11.82 -7.46 2.87
CA ALA A 83 -12.53 -6.27 3.28
C ALA A 83 -13.99 -6.57 3.69
N GLU A 84 -14.71 -7.37 2.89
CA GLU A 84 -16.10 -7.78 3.19
C GLU A 84 -16.22 -8.63 4.47
N GLN A 85 -15.18 -9.39 4.80
CA GLN A 85 -15.09 -10.18 6.04
C GLN A 85 -14.66 -9.37 7.27
N GLY A 86 -14.33 -8.08 7.11
CA GLY A 86 -13.93 -7.19 8.20
C GLY A 86 -12.44 -7.25 8.57
N TYR A 87 -11.59 -7.85 7.73
CA TYR A 87 -10.14 -7.71 7.87
C TYR A 87 -9.71 -6.33 7.39
N ASN A 88 -8.80 -5.69 8.13
CA ASN A 88 -8.29 -4.36 7.80
C ASN A 88 -6.78 -4.33 7.61
N VAL A 89 -6.07 -5.43 7.86
CA VAL A 89 -4.64 -5.58 7.57
C VAL A 89 -4.42 -6.86 6.76
N VAL A 90 -3.53 -6.80 5.77
CA VAL A 90 -3.06 -7.97 5.01
C VAL A 90 -1.55 -8.02 5.09
N GLN A 91 -1.01 -9.12 5.60
CA GLN A 91 0.43 -9.37 5.64
C GLN A 91 0.88 -10.05 4.35
N THR A 92 1.89 -9.48 3.70
CA THR A 92 2.48 -10.05 2.49
C THR A 92 3.99 -9.79 2.43
N VAL A 93 4.71 -10.53 1.60
CA VAL A 93 6.15 -10.34 1.41
C VAL A 93 6.45 -9.89 -0.02
N ALA A 94 7.30 -8.86 -0.16
CA ALA A 94 7.73 -8.38 -1.47
C ALA A 94 8.64 -9.42 -2.17
N VAL A 95 9.64 -9.93 -1.46
CA VAL A 95 10.50 -11.05 -1.92
C VAL A 95 10.08 -12.36 -1.28
N SER A 96 9.40 -13.18 -2.07
CA SER A 96 8.76 -14.42 -1.61
C SER A 96 9.74 -15.48 -1.09
N LYS A 97 9.31 -16.24 -0.07
CA LYS A 97 10.14 -17.25 0.58
C LYS A 97 10.44 -18.42 -0.37
N LEU A 98 9.42 -18.86 -1.10
CA LEU A 98 9.48 -20.10 -1.87
C LEU A 98 9.94 -19.82 -3.30
N ASN A 99 11.25 -19.88 -3.53
CA ASN A 99 11.86 -19.61 -4.83
C ASN A 99 11.60 -18.19 -5.33
N GLY A 100 11.41 -17.20 -4.44
CA GLY A 100 11.03 -15.84 -4.85
C GLY A 100 12.08 -15.13 -5.70
N THR A 101 13.33 -15.59 -5.67
CA THR A 101 14.44 -15.07 -6.47
C THR A 101 14.73 -15.88 -7.73
N THR A 102 14.18 -17.09 -7.87
CA THR A 102 14.49 -18.02 -8.97
C THR A 102 13.29 -18.36 -9.82
N ARG A 103 12.08 -18.26 -9.27
CA ARG A 103 10.82 -18.45 -9.98
C ARG A 103 10.16 -17.11 -10.18
N SER A 104 9.76 -16.82 -11.42
CA SER A 104 9.03 -15.61 -11.74
C SER A 104 7.63 -15.58 -11.13
N ASN A 105 7.10 -14.37 -10.99
CA ASN A 105 5.69 -14.17 -10.69
C ASN A 105 4.79 -14.72 -11.82
N PHE A 106 3.47 -14.61 -11.64
CA PHE A 106 2.51 -15.03 -12.67
C PHE A 106 2.75 -14.39 -14.06
N TYR A 107 3.33 -13.19 -14.10
CA TYR A 107 3.59 -12.41 -15.32
C TYR A 107 4.97 -12.67 -15.95
N GLY A 108 5.82 -13.49 -15.33
CA GLY A 108 7.16 -13.79 -15.83
C GLY A 108 8.27 -12.92 -15.24
N ASP A 109 7.96 -12.04 -14.29
CA ASP A 109 8.91 -11.11 -13.68
C ASP A 109 9.53 -11.69 -12.40
N LEU A 110 10.86 -11.53 -12.26
CA LEU A 110 11.58 -11.74 -11.00
C LEU A 110 11.73 -10.40 -10.25
N PRO A 111 11.92 -10.41 -8.92
CA PRO A 111 12.11 -9.18 -8.15
C PRO A 111 13.42 -8.44 -8.49
N PHE A 112 14.43 -9.16 -8.97
CA PHE A 112 15.76 -8.63 -9.26
C PHE A 112 16.24 -9.01 -10.66
N ASN A 113 16.88 -8.08 -11.33
CA ASN A 113 17.53 -8.33 -12.62
C ASN A 113 18.86 -9.04 -12.39
N ASN A 114 19.13 -10.11 -13.14
CA ASN A 114 20.35 -10.93 -13.02
C ASN A 114 20.63 -11.45 -11.60
N SER A 115 19.59 -11.63 -10.77
CA SER A 115 19.72 -12.00 -9.35
C SER A 115 20.53 -11.00 -8.51
N ASP A 116 20.66 -9.75 -8.97
CA ASP A 116 21.39 -8.69 -8.28
C ASP A 116 20.41 -7.84 -7.45
N PRO A 117 20.45 -7.90 -6.11
CA PRO A 117 19.53 -7.16 -5.24
C PRO A 117 19.67 -5.64 -5.35
N THR A 118 20.78 -5.14 -5.89
CA THR A 118 20.98 -3.71 -6.15
C THR A 118 20.26 -3.24 -7.43
N LYS A 119 19.68 -4.17 -8.20
CA LYS A 119 18.99 -3.93 -9.46
C LYS A 119 17.55 -4.46 -9.38
N PRO A 120 16.64 -3.76 -8.68
CA PRO A 120 15.24 -4.13 -8.66
C PRO A 120 14.66 -4.14 -10.08
N ASN A 121 13.75 -5.07 -10.33
CA ASN A 121 12.99 -5.12 -11.57
C ASN A 121 11.71 -4.28 -11.43
N GLU A 122 11.65 -3.15 -12.13
CA GLU A 122 10.53 -2.20 -12.06
C GLU A 122 9.18 -2.88 -12.33
N ALA A 123 9.08 -3.75 -13.35
CA ALA A 123 7.84 -4.43 -13.70
C ALA A 123 7.28 -5.30 -12.56
N TYR A 124 8.16 -5.90 -11.76
CA TYR A 124 7.76 -6.66 -10.57
C TYR A 124 7.20 -5.73 -9.49
N PHE A 125 7.88 -4.61 -9.23
CA PHE A 125 7.47 -3.67 -8.18
C PHE A 125 6.25 -2.83 -8.57
N GLU A 126 6.00 -2.59 -9.86
CA GLU A 126 4.75 -2.00 -10.35
C GLU A 126 3.52 -2.85 -9.94
N LEU A 127 3.65 -4.18 -9.92
CA LEU A 127 2.59 -5.05 -9.40
C LEU A 127 2.39 -4.89 -7.89
N VAL A 128 3.48 -4.70 -7.15
CA VAL A 128 3.44 -4.45 -5.70
C VAL A 128 2.74 -3.12 -5.42
N ASP A 129 3.13 -2.05 -6.12
CA ASP A 129 2.52 -0.73 -6.00
C ASP A 129 1.03 -0.77 -6.33
N TRP A 130 0.67 -1.41 -7.45
CA TRP A 130 -0.73 -1.62 -7.83
C TRP A 130 -1.52 -2.38 -6.76
N THR A 131 -0.91 -3.39 -6.13
CA THR A 131 -1.55 -4.18 -5.06
C THR A 131 -1.79 -3.34 -3.80
N VAL A 132 -0.83 -2.48 -3.44
CA VAL A 132 -0.96 -1.56 -2.29
C VAL A 132 -2.06 -0.53 -2.54
N ASP A 133 -2.11 0.06 -3.73
CA ASP A 133 -3.15 1.02 -4.09
C ASP A 133 -4.54 0.36 -4.14
N LEU A 134 -4.63 -0.86 -4.67
CA LEU A 134 -5.88 -1.62 -4.69
C LEU A 134 -6.36 -1.95 -3.27
N ALA A 135 -5.46 -2.40 -2.40
CA ALA A 135 -5.80 -2.67 -1.00
C ALA A 135 -6.29 -1.42 -0.27
N ALA A 136 -5.63 -0.27 -0.50
CA ALA A 136 -6.07 1.02 0.04
C ALA A 136 -7.47 1.40 -0.45
N SER A 137 -7.81 1.10 -1.71
CA SER A 137 -9.15 1.35 -2.26
C SER A 137 -10.27 0.56 -1.57
N TYR A 138 -9.95 -0.62 -1.02
CA TYR A 138 -10.87 -1.44 -0.22
C TYR A 138 -10.79 -1.16 1.29
N GLY A 139 -9.94 -0.22 1.72
CA GLY A 139 -9.74 0.11 3.13
C GLY A 139 -8.87 -0.89 3.89
N ASN A 140 -8.09 -1.72 3.19
CA ASN A 140 -7.09 -2.61 3.78
C ASN A 140 -5.72 -1.92 3.85
N LEU A 141 -5.01 -2.15 4.95
CA LEU A 141 -3.60 -1.84 5.10
C LEU A 141 -2.74 -3.02 4.67
N ILE A 142 -1.68 -2.77 3.91
CA ILE A 142 -0.67 -3.79 3.61
C ILE A 142 0.46 -3.70 4.63
N ALA A 143 0.65 -4.76 5.40
CA ALA A 143 1.84 -4.97 6.21
C ALA A 143 2.89 -5.69 5.34
N LEU A 144 3.68 -4.89 4.62
CA LEU A 144 4.66 -5.38 3.65
C LEU A 144 5.96 -5.77 4.34
N VAL A 145 6.29 -7.05 4.30
CA VAL A 145 7.62 -7.54 4.65
C VAL A 145 8.54 -7.38 3.44
N SER A 146 9.64 -6.64 3.58
CA SER A 146 10.54 -6.34 2.46
C SER A 146 11.16 -7.60 1.85
N THR A 147 11.61 -8.54 2.68
CA THR A 147 12.19 -9.81 2.25
C THR A 147 12.05 -10.88 3.33
N TRP A 148 12.03 -12.14 2.93
CA TRP A 148 12.06 -13.24 3.90
C TRP A 148 13.42 -13.31 4.60
N GLY A 149 13.43 -13.52 5.93
CA GLY A 149 14.65 -13.44 6.74
C GLY A 149 15.78 -14.38 6.31
N MET A 150 15.47 -15.50 5.64
CA MET A 150 16.48 -16.43 5.11
C MET A 150 17.42 -15.79 4.08
N TYR A 151 16.96 -14.77 3.37
CA TYR A 151 17.77 -14.02 2.40
C TYR A 151 18.78 -13.08 3.04
N VAL A 152 18.61 -12.82 4.35
CA VAL A 152 19.50 -11.97 5.16
C VAL A 152 20.41 -12.84 6.04
N ASN A 153 19.84 -13.80 6.77
CA ASN A 153 20.60 -14.61 7.73
C ASN A 153 21.00 -16.01 7.22
N GLY A 154 20.62 -16.39 5.99
CA GLY A 154 20.89 -17.70 5.38
C GLY A 154 19.90 -18.81 5.78
N GLY A 155 19.05 -18.54 6.77
CA GLY A 155 18.07 -19.47 7.31
C GLY A 155 18.68 -20.78 7.85
N TRP A 156 17.81 -21.75 8.12
CA TRP A 156 18.19 -23.12 8.52
C TRP A 156 18.35 -24.08 7.33
N HIS A 157 18.05 -23.62 6.11
CA HIS A 157 17.94 -24.44 4.89
C HIS A 157 19.04 -24.16 3.86
N SER A 158 20.24 -23.76 4.30
CA SER A 158 21.39 -23.49 3.42
C SER A 158 21.07 -22.56 2.25
N THR A 159 20.23 -21.55 2.50
CA THR A 159 19.80 -20.63 1.45
C THR A 159 20.87 -19.58 1.21
N GLU A 160 21.12 -19.29 -0.06
CA GLU A 160 22.05 -18.23 -0.44
C GLU A 160 21.57 -16.88 0.10
N ARG A 161 22.45 -16.21 0.85
CA ARG A 161 22.20 -14.86 1.34
C ARG A 161 22.39 -13.89 0.19
N ILE A 162 21.35 -13.11 -0.09
CA ILE A 162 21.41 -12.05 -1.12
C ILE A 162 21.63 -10.68 -0.49
N PHE A 163 21.24 -10.50 0.79
CA PHE A 163 21.45 -9.26 1.53
C PHE A 163 22.61 -9.38 2.53
N ASN A 164 23.41 -8.33 2.63
CA ASN A 164 24.57 -8.17 3.50
C ASN A 164 24.67 -6.70 3.97
N GLU A 165 25.68 -6.33 4.74
CA GLU A 165 25.80 -4.97 5.29
C GLU A 165 25.96 -3.86 4.23
N SER A 166 26.33 -4.22 2.99
CA SER A 166 26.59 -3.30 1.90
C SER A 166 25.41 -3.14 0.93
N ASN A 167 24.32 -3.91 1.07
CA ASN A 167 23.17 -3.89 0.14
C ASN A 167 21.81 -4.12 0.78
#